data_AF-A0A086AGX3-F1
#
_entry.id   AF-A0A086AGX3-F1
#
_cell.length_a   1.000
_cell.length_b   1.000
_cell.length_c   1.000
_cell.angle_alpha   90.00
_cell.angle_beta   90.00
_cell.angle_gamma   90.00
#
_symmetry.space_group_name_H-M   'P 1'
#
loop_
_entity.id
_entity.type
_entity.pdbx_description
1 polymer ?
#
loop_
_entity_poly.entity_id
_entity_poly.type
_entity_poly.pdbx_seq_one_letter_code
_entity_poly.pdbx_strand_id
1 'polypeptide(L)'
;MKKLVIGIALISILSSCKDSKETKIEKTIKVGEKEVVKDSVQEKEIVSDEEFKNDFDILLPRSYRSYIGERPGIDLTEKWIDLHEQNGEYYLGKADFKIEKGFDECSGDSLISIIPKKKSIVFMDYPSLKLGKIKSLKIEEDKIWPDEKMTLAFNNVNYTLRAEGKVLSSEMVSTDDNTEEVFKKVENYKLYLTTGNTTEKLLLAEQSFNDTFVELLFAGDIDNDGKLDFIFSANRHYEEERVILFLSSKAKDGEAMKRVSEIAVGFDC
;
A
#
# COMPACT_ATOMS: atom_id res chain seq x y z
N MET A 1 32.45 -58.14 -5.26
CA MET A 1 31.70 -57.12 -4.49
C MET A 1 30.27 -57.11 -5.01
N LYS A 2 29.33 -57.57 -4.18
CA LYS A 2 27.94 -57.90 -4.57
C LYS A 2 27.10 -56.63 -4.69
N LYS A 3 26.48 -56.40 -5.85
CA LYS A 3 25.42 -55.40 -6.06
C LYS A 3 24.07 -56.13 -6.01
N LEU A 4 23.22 -55.75 -5.07
CA LEU A 4 21.83 -56.21 -5.00
C LEU A 4 20.98 -55.28 -5.87
N VAL A 5 20.32 -55.86 -6.86
CA VAL A 5 19.26 -55.26 -7.68
C VAL A 5 17.94 -55.72 -7.06
N ILE A 6 17.09 -54.80 -6.64
CA ILE A 6 15.71 -55.09 -6.23
C ILE A 6 14.80 -54.39 -7.24
N GLY A 7 14.24 -55.17 -8.15
CA GLY A 7 13.14 -54.76 -9.02
C GLY A 7 11.82 -54.93 -8.28
N ILE A 8 10.94 -53.93 -8.38
CA ILE A 8 9.55 -54.03 -7.93
C ILE A 8 8.68 -54.14 -9.18
N ALA A 9 7.90 -55.21 -9.19
CA ALA A 9 7.02 -55.63 -10.26
C ALA A 9 5.78 -54.73 -10.36
N LEU A 10 5.51 -54.25 -11.58
CA LEU A 10 4.23 -53.67 -12.01
C LEU A 10 3.24 -54.82 -12.27
N ILE A 11 2.11 -54.82 -11.57
CA ILE A 11 0.96 -55.66 -11.90
C ILE A 11 -0.12 -54.77 -12.50
N SER A 12 -0.33 -54.94 -13.79
CA SER A 12 -1.44 -54.42 -14.57
C SER A 12 -2.60 -55.42 -14.56
N ILE A 13 -3.81 -54.94 -14.27
CA ILE A 13 -5.05 -55.66 -14.56
C ILE A 13 -5.88 -54.78 -15.50
N LEU A 14 -6.19 -55.39 -16.65
CA LEU A 14 -6.94 -54.89 -17.80
C LEU A 14 -8.45 -55.08 -17.59
N SER A 15 -9.26 -54.20 -18.19
CA SER A 15 -10.55 -54.47 -18.89
C SER A 15 -11.17 -53.11 -19.29
N SER A 16 -11.12 -52.67 -20.54
CA SER A 16 -11.94 -53.04 -21.72
C SER A 16 -13.35 -52.42 -21.74
N CYS A 17 -13.68 -51.81 -22.89
CA CYS A 17 -14.83 -50.98 -23.25
C CYS A 17 -16.24 -51.54 -22.95
N LYS A 18 -17.21 -50.64 -22.69
CA LYS A 18 -18.30 -50.31 -23.63
C LYS A 18 -19.26 -49.24 -23.08
N ASP A 19 -19.56 -48.26 -23.93
CA ASP A 19 -20.75 -47.42 -23.86
C ASP A 19 -22.04 -48.26 -23.78
N SER A 20 -22.95 -47.88 -22.90
CA SER A 20 -24.37 -47.76 -23.23
C SER A 20 -25.15 -47.05 -22.12
N LYS A 21 -25.88 -46.03 -22.54
CA LYS A 21 -26.86 -45.23 -21.80
C LYS A 21 -28.05 -46.05 -21.27
N GLU A 22 -28.85 -45.34 -20.45
CA GLU A 22 -30.30 -45.53 -20.18
C GLU A 22 -30.66 -46.56 -19.08
N THR A 23 -31.59 -46.34 -18.14
CA THR A 23 -32.61 -45.30 -17.90
C THR A 23 -33.18 -45.40 -16.46
N LYS A 24 -33.38 -44.23 -15.84
CA LYS A 24 -34.39 -43.75 -14.85
C LYS A 24 -35.20 -44.70 -13.92
N ILE A 25 -35.21 -44.28 -12.62
CA ILE A 25 -36.38 -43.98 -11.73
C ILE A 25 -37.23 -45.18 -11.26
N GLU A 26 -37.72 -45.38 -10.03
CA GLU A 26 -37.70 -44.78 -8.68
C GLU A 26 -38.31 -45.87 -7.75
N LYS A 27 -37.99 -45.87 -6.45
CA LYS A 27 -39.03 -46.04 -5.40
C LYS A 27 -38.55 -45.63 -4.00
N THR A 28 -39.28 -44.65 -3.49
CA THR A 28 -39.28 -43.92 -2.22
C THR A 28 -39.56 -44.82 -1.00
N ILE A 29 -39.10 -44.50 0.22
CA ILE A 29 -39.88 -43.95 1.39
C ILE A 29 -38.87 -43.77 2.57
N LYS A 30 -38.56 -42.54 3.03
CA LYS A 30 -39.03 -41.79 4.24
C LYS A 30 -38.67 -42.45 5.60
N VAL A 31 -38.20 -41.79 6.68
CA VAL A 31 -38.12 -40.39 7.18
C VAL A 31 -37.13 -40.35 8.37
N GLY A 32 -36.51 -39.20 8.65
CA GLY A 32 -35.89 -38.90 9.94
C GLY A 32 -35.23 -37.52 9.98
N GLU A 33 -35.98 -36.50 10.42
CA GLU A 33 -35.50 -35.14 10.72
C GLU A 33 -34.44 -35.15 11.83
N LYS A 34 -33.32 -34.46 11.60
CA LYS A 34 -32.56 -33.75 12.63
C LYS A 34 -31.70 -32.64 12.02
N GLU A 35 -31.82 -31.48 12.65
CA GLU A 35 -31.23 -30.16 12.43
C GLU A 35 -29.88 -30.11 11.70
N VAL A 36 -29.85 -29.35 10.60
CA VAL A 36 -28.61 -28.85 9.99
C VAL A 36 -28.26 -27.53 10.67
N VAL A 37 -27.18 -27.55 11.43
CA VAL A 37 -26.52 -26.37 11.97
C VAL A 37 -26.15 -25.46 10.80
N LYS A 38 -26.68 -24.24 10.80
CA LYS A 38 -26.23 -23.14 9.94
C LYS A 38 -24.80 -22.81 10.35
N ASP A 39 -23.84 -23.31 9.58
CA ASP A 39 -22.49 -22.80 9.63
C ASP A 39 -22.51 -21.38 9.02
N SER A 40 -22.20 -20.40 9.86
CA SER A 40 -22.13 -18.99 9.50
C SER A 40 -20.99 -18.79 8.52
N VAL A 41 -21.33 -18.68 7.24
CA VAL A 41 -20.42 -18.19 6.21
C VAL A 41 -19.98 -16.79 6.64
N GLN A 42 -18.72 -16.69 7.06
CA GLN A 42 -18.06 -15.40 7.24
C GLN A 42 -18.18 -14.64 5.92
N GLU A 43 -18.87 -13.51 6.01
CA GLU A 43 -18.96 -12.52 4.95
C GLU A 43 -17.53 -12.06 4.68
N LYS A 44 -16.93 -12.57 3.60
CA LYS A 44 -15.74 -11.97 3.01
C LYS A 44 -16.14 -10.53 2.70
N GLU A 45 -15.61 -9.58 3.46
CA GLU A 45 -15.54 -8.19 3.01
C GLU A 45 -14.72 -8.21 1.72
N ILE A 46 -15.43 -8.32 0.60
CA ILE A 46 -14.90 -8.03 -0.71
C ILE A 46 -14.77 -6.52 -0.71
N VAL A 47 -13.57 -6.03 -0.40
CA VAL A 47 -13.17 -4.68 -0.75
C VAL A 47 -13.32 -4.62 -2.27
N SER A 48 -14.33 -3.88 -2.74
CA SER A 48 -14.59 -3.72 -4.16
C SER A 48 -13.38 -3.07 -4.81
N ASP A 49 -12.78 -3.75 -5.78
CA ASP A 49 -11.77 -3.21 -6.71
C ASP A 49 -12.41 -2.18 -7.67
N GLU A 50 -13.10 -1.17 -7.14
CA GLU A 50 -13.29 0.05 -7.90
C GLU A 50 -11.90 0.64 -8.11
N GLU A 51 -11.45 0.68 -9.37
CA GLU A 51 -10.18 1.27 -9.76
C GLU A 51 -10.10 2.69 -9.19
N PHE A 52 -9.26 2.85 -8.17
CA PHE A 52 -9.16 4.11 -7.46
C PHE A 52 -8.72 5.21 -8.42
N LYS A 53 -9.47 6.30 -8.44
CA LYS A 53 -9.16 7.47 -9.24
C LYS A 53 -8.62 8.59 -8.37
N ASN A 54 -7.46 9.12 -8.77
CA ASN A 54 -6.90 10.33 -8.18
C ASN A 54 -7.86 11.52 -8.31
N ASP A 55 -8.08 12.26 -7.22
CA ASP A 55 -8.74 13.57 -7.22
C ASP A 55 -7.87 14.62 -7.93
N PHE A 56 -6.55 14.49 -7.76
CA PHE A 56 -5.50 15.23 -8.46
C PHE A 56 -4.22 14.39 -8.52
N ASP A 57 -3.36 14.67 -9.49
CA ASP A 57 -2.15 13.88 -9.68
C ASP A 57 -1.05 14.26 -8.68
N ILE A 58 -0.23 13.27 -8.33
CA ILE A 58 0.97 13.44 -7.53
C ILE A 58 2.17 12.84 -8.25
N LEU A 59 3.35 13.41 -8.04
CA LEU A 59 4.63 12.92 -8.56
C LEU A 59 5.67 12.90 -7.44
N LEU A 60 6.61 11.96 -7.55
CA LEU A 60 7.70 11.76 -6.61
C LEU A 60 9.00 12.34 -7.19
N PRO A 61 9.92 12.85 -6.36
CA PRO A 61 11.22 13.34 -6.79
C PRO A 61 12.17 12.18 -7.15
N ARG A 62 11.88 11.47 -8.25
CA ARG A 62 12.60 10.26 -8.66
C ARG A 62 12.83 10.18 -10.17
N SER A 63 13.46 9.08 -10.58
CA SER A 63 13.58 8.68 -11.98
C SER A 63 12.37 7.86 -12.43
N TYR A 64 11.91 8.18 -13.64
CA TYR A 64 10.81 7.53 -14.32
C TYR A 64 11.28 6.97 -15.66
N ARG A 65 10.93 5.72 -15.95
CA ARG A 65 11.14 5.14 -17.27
C ARG A 65 10.18 5.81 -18.25
N SER A 66 10.73 6.30 -19.37
CA SER A 66 9.94 6.87 -20.44
C SER A 66 9.73 5.82 -21.52
N TYR A 67 8.52 5.24 -21.56
CA TYR A 67 8.10 4.36 -22.64
C TYR A 67 7.59 5.18 -23.84
N ILE A 68 7.41 4.53 -24.99
CA ILE A 68 6.76 5.16 -26.15
C ILE A 68 5.28 5.37 -25.81
N GLY A 69 4.93 6.58 -25.39
CA GLY A 69 3.54 7.01 -25.12
C GLY A 69 3.28 7.39 -23.67
N GLU A 70 4.02 6.81 -22.72
CA GLU A 70 3.94 7.14 -21.29
C GLU A 70 5.15 7.98 -20.88
N ARG A 71 4.87 9.16 -20.33
CA ARG A 71 5.88 10.15 -19.92
C ARG A 71 5.69 10.56 -18.46
N PRO A 72 5.63 9.60 -17.51
CA PRO A 72 5.53 9.96 -16.11
C PRO A 72 6.71 10.87 -15.75
N GLY A 73 6.41 12.03 -15.16
CA GLY A 73 7.38 13.08 -14.82
C GLY A 73 7.52 14.25 -15.83
N ILE A 74 6.97 14.18 -17.04
CA ILE A 74 7.00 15.33 -17.99
C ILE A 74 5.88 16.34 -17.73
N ASP A 75 4.81 15.93 -17.06
CA ASP A 75 3.68 16.83 -16.75
C ASP A 75 3.95 17.74 -15.56
N LEU A 76 5.07 17.53 -14.84
CA LEU A 76 5.50 18.40 -13.77
C LEU A 76 5.81 19.80 -14.33
N THR A 77 5.12 20.81 -13.81
CA THR A 77 5.34 22.22 -14.16
C THR A 77 5.53 23.06 -12.91
N GLU A 78 6.00 24.30 -13.08
CA GLU A 78 6.13 25.28 -11.97
C GLU A 78 4.79 25.62 -11.28
N LYS A 79 3.65 25.17 -11.81
CA LYS A 79 2.33 25.31 -11.19
C LYS A 79 2.07 24.28 -10.10
N TRP A 80 2.77 23.16 -10.13
CA TRP A 80 2.63 22.11 -9.12
C TRP A 80 3.13 22.62 -7.78
N ILE A 81 2.53 22.08 -6.72
CA ILE A 81 2.89 22.41 -5.35
C ILE A 81 3.86 21.35 -4.83
N ASP A 82 4.95 21.81 -4.25
CA ASP A 82 6.00 21.00 -3.62
C ASP A 82 5.82 21.00 -2.11
N LEU A 83 5.42 19.85 -1.56
CA LEU A 83 5.55 19.60 -0.12
C LEU A 83 6.99 19.16 0.16
N HIS A 84 7.72 20.02 0.86
CA HIS A 84 9.13 19.80 1.17
C HIS A 84 9.43 20.06 2.64
N GLU A 85 10.46 19.40 3.12
CA GLU A 85 11.05 19.63 4.43
C GLU A 85 12.19 20.66 4.33
N GLN A 86 12.24 21.55 5.32
CA GLN A 86 13.34 22.47 5.54
C GLN A 86 13.60 22.58 7.05
N ASN A 87 14.76 22.07 7.51
CA ASN A 87 15.20 22.10 8.90
C ASN A 87 14.21 21.43 9.88
N GLY A 88 13.63 20.27 9.52
CA GLY A 88 12.64 19.58 10.35
C GLY A 88 11.23 20.20 10.35
N GLU A 89 11.00 21.24 9.56
CA GLU A 89 9.70 21.86 9.36
C GLU A 89 9.23 21.69 7.93
N TYR A 90 7.91 21.67 7.70
CA TYR A 90 7.34 21.40 6.39
C TYR A 90 6.69 22.64 5.77
N TYR A 91 6.80 22.75 4.45
CA TYR A 91 6.34 23.90 3.68
C TYR A 91 5.68 23.46 2.38
N LEU A 92 4.64 24.19 1.97
CA LEU A 92 4.15 24.18 0.60
C LEU A 92 4.82 25.31 -0.18
N GLY A 93 5.53 24.95 -1.23
CA GLY A 93 6.12 25.88 -2.20
C GLY A 93 5.66 25.59 -3.62
N LYS A 94 6.02 26.45 -4.55
CA LYS A 94 5.99 26.05 -5.97
C LYS A 94 7.06 24.99 -6.21
N ALA A 95 6.78 24.06 -7.12
CA ALA A 95 7.75 23.10 -7.60
C ALA A 95 8.99 23.82 -8.15
N ASP A 96 10.16 23.47 -7.61
CA ASP A 96 11.46 23.95 -8.07
C ASP A 96 12.38 22.75 -8.27
N PHE A 97 12.62 22.42 -9.53
CA PHE A 97 13.24 21.17 -9.93
C PHE A 97 14.08 21.36 -11.20
N LYS A 98 14.91 20.34 -11.49
CA LYS A 98 15.54 20.14 -12.79
C LYS A 98 15.06 18.82 -13.36
N ILE A 99 14.96 18.75 -14.68
CA ILE A 99 14.70 17.50 -15.39
C ILE A 99 16.00 17.05 -16.04
N GLU A 100 16.39 15.81 -15.76
CA GLU A 100 17.57 15.17 -16.35
C GLU A 100 17.16 13.93 -17.14
N LYS A 101 17.79 13.72 -18.30
CA LYS A 101 17.61 12.51 -19.09
C LYS A 101 18.69 11.52 -18.75
N GLY A 102 18.32 10.25 -18.63
CA GLY A 102 19.23 9.15 -18.35
C GLY A 102 18.88 7.90 -19.13
N PHE A 103 19.54 6.82 -18.78
CA PHE A 103 19.31 5.48 -19.31
C PHE A 103 19.41 4.48 -18.16
N ASP A 104 18.45 3.58 -18.07
CA ASP A 104 18.42 2.47 -17.13
C ASP A 104 19.08 1.26 -17.79
N GLU A 105 20.31 0.94 -17.40
CA GLU A 105 21.03 -0.22 -17.94
C GLU A 105 20.36 -1.55 -17.58
N CYS A 106 19.56 -1.59 -16.51
CA CYS A 106 18.90 -2.80 -16.06
C CYS A 106 17.75 -3.17 -16.98
N SER A 107 16.84 -2.22 -17.25
CA SER A 107 15.71 -2.44 -18.14
C SER A 107 16.00 -2.14 -19.61
N GLY A 108 17.07 -1.42 -19.90
CA GLY A 108 17.39 -0.91 -21.23
C GLY A 108 16.54 0.27 -21.67
N ASP A 109 15.87 0.96 -20.74
CA ASP A 109 14.94 2.06 -21.03
C ASP A 109 15.59 3.44 -20.87
N SER A 110 15.02 4.44 -21.56
CA SER A 110 15.33 5.85 -21.28
C SER A 110 14.69 6.31 -19.98
N LEU A 111 15.39 7.14 -19.21
CA LEU A 111 14.92 7.72 -17.95
C LEU A 111 14.68 9.22 -18.08
N ILE A 112 13.67 9.71 -17.36
CA ILE A 112 13.46 11.12 -17.01
C ILE A 112 13.51 11.23 -15.49
N SER A 113 14.45 12.02 -14.98
CA SER A 113 14.68 12.19 -13.54
C SER A 113 14.21 13.58 -13.09
N ILE A 114 13.37 13.61 -12.06
CA ILE A 114 12.95 14.84 -11.39
C ILE A 114 13.91 15.09 -10.22
N ILE A 115 14.78 16.09 -10.38
CA ILE A 115 15.76 16.47 -9.36
C ILE A 115 15.23 17.70 -8.60
N PRO A 116 14.66 17.54 -7.39
CA PRO A 116 14.16 18.67 -6.63
C PRO A 116 15.33 19.53 -6.13
N LYS A 117 15.13 20.85 -6.04
CA LYS A 117 16.11 21.74 -5.38
C LYS A 117 15.97 21.77 -3.86
N LYS A 118 14.92 21.14 -3.33
CA LYS A 118 14.59 21.06 -1.91
C LYS A 118 14.44 19.59 -1.51
N LYS A 119 14.35 19.32 -0.21
CA LYS A 119 14.02 17.99 0.30
C LYS A 119 12.52 17.73 0.12
N SER A 120 12.10 17.55 -1.13
CA SER A 120 10.71 17.30 -1.53
C SER A 120 10.26 15.92 -1.07
N ILE A 121 9.04 15.83 -0.58
CA ILE A 121 8.34 14.58 -0.30
C ILE A 121 7.49 14.20 -1.52
N VAL A 122 6.67 15.14 -1.99
CA VAL A 122 5.73 14.92 -3.10
C VAL A 122 5.43 16.23 -3.81
N PHE A 123 5.27 16.15 -5.14
CA PHE A 123 4.70 17.21 -5.95
C PHE A 123 3.21 16.92 -6.18
N MET A 124 2.36 17.93 -6.06
CA MET A 124 0.90 17.82 -6.19
C MET A 124 0.39 18.75 -7.28
N ASP A 125 -0.40 18.25 -8.23
CA ASP A 125 -1.17 19.07 -9.16
C ASP A 125 -2.41 19.64 -8.48
N TYR A 126 -2.19 20.37 -7.38
CA TYR A 126 -3.25 20.98 -6.59
C TYR A 126 -2.94 22.47 -6.33
N PRO A 127 -2.99 23.31 -7.37
CA PRO A 127 -2.48 24.69 -7.33
C PRO A 127 -3.28 25.63 -6.40
N SER A 128 -4.44 25.21 -5.89
CA SER A 128 -5.24 26.01 -4.95
C SER A 128 -4.73 25.97 -3.51
N LEU A 129 -3.74 25.12 -3.20
CA LEU A 129 -3.18 25.04 -1.85
C LEU A 129 -2.50 26.35 -1.44
N LYS A 130 -2.61 26.68 -0.15
CA LYS A 130 -2.01 27.88 0.41
C LYS A 130 -0.51 27.65 0.65
N LEU A 131 0.32 28.42 -0.04
CA LEU A 131 1.78 28.35 0.12
C LEU A 131 2.24 28.85 1.50
N GLY A 132 3.37 28.32 1.95
CA GLY A 132 4.04 28.72 3.19
C GLY A 132 4.28 27.55 4.13
N LYS A 133 4.60 27.87 5.38
CA LYS A 133 4.81 26.89 6.44
C LYS A 133 3.50 26.18 6.79
N ILE A 134 3.56 24.86 6.91
CA ILE A 134 2.45 24.02 7.33
C ILE A 134 2.57 23.70 8.82
N LYS A 135 1.42 23.57 9.49
CA LYS A 135 1.41 22.98 10.84
C LYS A 135 1.47 21.46 10.71
N SER A 136 2.53 20.87 11.24
CA SER A 136 2.79 19.43 11.16
C SER A 136 3.27 18.89 12.49
N LEU A 137 3.32 17.56 12.58
CA LEU A 137 3.92 16.84 13.69
C LEU A 137 5.31 16.32 13.27
N LYS A 138 6.21 16.21 14.25
CA LYS A 138 7.45 15.46 14.08
C LYS A 138 7.12 13.97 14.22
N ILE A 139 7.62 13.17 13.28
CA ILE A 139 7.48 11.72 13.28
C ILE A 139 8.77 11.18 13.90
N GLU A 140 8.64 10.50 15.05
CA GLU A 140 9.78 9.88 15.75
C GLU A 140 9.95 8.41 15.37
N GLU A 141 8.83 7.74 15.10
CA GLU A 141 8.73 6.38 14.57
C GLU A 141 7.75 6.44 13.40
N ASP A 142 8.10 5.85 12.26
CA ASP A 142 7.33 5.91 11.02
C ASP A 142 6.57 4.61 10.71
N LYS A 143 6.99 3.49 11.30
CA LYS A 143 6.35 2.18 11.18
C LYS A 143 5.38 1.95 12.34
N ILE A 144 4.18 1.46 12.03
CA ILE A 144 3.22 0.96 13.02
C ILE A 144 3.07 -0.55 12.79
N TRP A 145 3.77 -1.37 13.58
CA TRP A 145 3.72 -2.83 13.41
C TRP A 145 2.39 -3.41 13.91
N PRO A 146 2.01 -4.63 13.49
CA PRO A 146 0.83 -5.30 14.03
C PRO A 146 0.79 -5.31 15.56
N ASP A 147 -0.41 -5.09 16.11
CA ASP A 147 -0.70 -4.96 17.54
C ASP A 147 -0.17 -3.67 18.22
N GLU A 148 0.53 -2.81 17.48
CA GLU A 148 0.96 -1.50 17.96
C GLU A 148 -0.06 -0.39 17.67
N LYS A 149 0.10 0.72 18.40
CA LYS A 149 -0.69 1.93 18.26
C LYS A 149 0.21 3.15 18.29
N MET A 150 -0.08 4.10 17.42
CA MET A 150 0.52 5.43 17.43
C MET A 150 -0.58 6.45 17.70
N THR A 151 -0.37 7.30 18.71
CA THR A 151 -1.30 8.40 19.03
C THR A 151 -0.64 9.74 18.72
N LEU A 152 -1.27 10.50 17.83
CA LEU A 152 -0.86 11.82 17.38
C LEU A 152 -1.87 12.86 17.90
N ALA A 153 -1.39 13.89 18.60
CA ALA A 153 -2.24 14.98 19.09
C ALA A 153 -2.05 16.23 18.21
N PHE A 154 -3.13 16.67 17.58
CA PHE A 154 -3.11 17.83 16.68
C PHE A 154 -4.36 18.69 16.86
N ASN A 155 -4.18 19.99 17.09
CA ASN A 155 -5.29 20.94 17.31
C ASN A 155 -6.34 20.44 18.33
N ASN A 156 -5.88 19.83 19.44
CA ASN A 156 -6.71 19.25 20.50
C ASN A 156 -7.58 18.05 20.07
N VAL A 157 -7.29 17.45 18.92
CA VAL A 157 -7.87 16.19 18.46
C VAL A 157 -6.79 15.12 18.51
N ASN A 158 -7.13 13.98 19.10
CA ASN A 158 -6.27 12.80 19.11
C ASN A 158 -6.57 11.94 17.89
N TYR A 159 -5.53 11.55 17.17
CA TYR A 159 -5.58 10.63 16.05
C TYR A 159 -4.85 9.36 16.49
N THR A 160 -5.54 8.22 16.51
CA THR A 160 -4.94 6.94 16.87
C THR A 160 -4.88 6.06 15.65
N LEU A 161 -3.66 5.78 15.20
CA LEU A 161 -3.34 4.77 14.21
C LEU A 161 -3.11 3.45 14.93
N ARG A 162 -3.74 2.37 14.45
CA ARG A 162 -3.58 1.02 14.99
C ARG A 162 -3.40 0.06 13.85
N ALA A 163 -2.42 -0.83 13.96
CA ALA A 163 -2.18 -1.84 12.95
C ALA A 163 -2.63 -3.23 13.40
N GLU A 164 -3.16 -3.98 12.44
CA GLU A 164 -3.35 -5.43 12.51
C GLU A 164 -2.54 -6.10 11.40
N GLY A 165 -2.25 -7.38 11.57
CA GLY A 165 -1.56 -8.20 10.58
C GLY A 165 -0.97 -9.44 11.22
N LYS A 166 -0.51 -10.36 10.39
CA LYS A 166 0.15 -11.58 10.82
C LYS A 166 1.66 -11.40 10.70
N VAL A 167 2.35 -11.32 11.83
CA VAL A 167 3.82 -11.33 11.88
C VAL A 167 4.32 -12.75 11.61
N LEU A 168 5.10 -12.93 10.55
CA LEU A 168 5.69 -14.21 10.15
C LEU A 168 7.09 -14.43 10.73
N SER A 169 7.91 -13.37 10.76
CA SER A 169 9.24 -13.37 11.35
C SER A 169 9.58 -11.97 11.87
N SER A 170 10.60 -11.90 12.73
CA SER A 170 11.15 -10.67 13.28
C SER A 170 12.67 -10.84 13.37
N GLU A 171 13.41 -9.94 12.75
CA GLU A 171 14.86 -10.04 12.57
C GLU A 171 15.50 -8.69 12.85
N MET A 172 16.73 -8.68 13.37
CA MET A 172 17.54 -7.47 13.44
C MET A 172 18.24 -7.29 12.09
N VAL A 173 18.03 -6.15 11.45
CA VAL A 173 18.65 -5.80 10.17
C VAL A 173 19.53 -4.58 10.35
N SER A 174 20.62 -4.50 9.59
CA SER A 174 21.43 -3.29 9.50
C SER A 174 20.85 -2.37 8.42
N THR A 175 20.63 -1.11 8.77
CA THR A 175 20.20 -0.06 7.85
C THR A 175 21.40 0.51 7.08
N ASP A 176 21.13 1.29 6.02
CA ASP A 176 22.17 1.92 5.17
C ASP A 176 23.08 2.88 5.95
N ASP A 177 22.60 3.44 7.06
CA ASP A 177 23.34 4.27 8.00
C ASP A 177 24.05 3.47 9.11
N ASN A 178 24.20 2.16 8.92
CA ASN A 178 24.83 1.21 9.86
C ASN A 178 24.18 1.22 11.26
N THR A 179 22.89 1.52 11.34
CA THR A 179 22.11 1.31 12.57
C THR A 179 21.45 -0.06 12.53
N GLU A 180 21.09 -0.62 13.69
CA GLU A 180 20.34 -1.87 13.74
C GLU A 180 18.88 -1.57 14.05
N GLU A 181 17.97 -2.09 13.23
CA GLU A 181 16.53 -2.00 13.48
C GLU A 181 15.85 -3.36 13.44
N VAL A 182 14.68 -3.46 14.06
CA VAL A 182 13.85 -4.66 13.99
C VAL A 182 13.01 -4.59 12.71
N PHE A 183 13.22 -5.53 11.80
CA PHE A 183 12.34 -5.73 10.66
C PHE A 183 11.41 -6.93 10.90
N LYS A 184 10.11 -6.74 10.65
CA LYS A 184 9.10 -7.80 10.77
C LYS A 184 8.53 -8.11 9.39
N LYS A 185 8.51 -9.39 9.02
CA LYS A 185 7.79 -9.85 7.83
C LYS A 185 6.31 -9.99 8.17
N VAL A 186 5.43 -9.27 7.48
CA VAL A 186 4.00 -9.17 7.81
C VAL A 186 3.12 -9.57 6.61
N GLU A 187 2.01 -10.26 6.89
CA GLU A 187 0.93 -10.54 5.93
C GLU A 187 -0.40 -9.95 6.41
N ASN A 188 -1.31 -9.69 5.49
CA ASN A 188 -2.68 -9.20 5.74
C ASN A 188 -2.70 -7.95 6.63
N TYR A 189 -1.80 -7.02 6.36
CA TYR A 189 -1.67 -5.79 7.12
C TYR A 189 -2.91 -4.91 6.93
N LYS A 190 -3.39 -4.34 8.03
CA LYS A 190 -4.47 -3.36 8.04
C LYS A 190 -4.11 -2.23 8.98
N LEU A 191 -4.19 -1.00 8.49
CA LEU A 191 -4.00 0.21 9.27
C LEU A 191 -5.36 0.87 9.48
N TYR A 192 -5.69 1.08 10.75
CA TYR A 192 -6.93 1.70 11.19
C TYR A 192 -6.67 3.08 11.77
N LEU A 193 -7.63 4.00 11.60
CA LEU A 193 -7.62 5.34 12.16
C LEU A 193 -8.85 5.57 13.03
N THR A 194 -8.62 6.12 14.22
CA THR A 194 -9.65 6.69 15.10
C THR A 194 -9.34 8.17 15.33
N THR A 195 -10.34 9.06 15.17
CA THR A 195 -10.16 10.51 15.35
C THR A 195 -11.06 11.01 16.48
N GLY A 196 -10.48 11.55 17.54
CA GLY A 196 -11.21 11.92 18.75
C GLY A 196 -12.01 10.73 19.31
N ASN A 197 -13.33 10.88 19.37
CA ASN A 197 -14.26 9.85 19.85
C ASN A 197 -15.08 9.20 18.70
N THR A 198 -14.60 9.27 17.45
CA THR A 198 -15.29 8.65 16.31
C THR A 198 -15.10 7.14 16.30
N THR A 199 -15.89 6.45 15.48
CA THR A 199 -15.66 5.04 15.17
C THR A 199 -14.33 4.85 14.43
N GLU A 200 -13.63 3.77 14.74
CA GLU A 200 -12.43 3.33 14.02
C GLU A 200 -12.76 3.01 12.55
N LYS A 201 -11.88 3.40 11.63
CA LYS A 201 -12.04 3.18 10.19
C LYS A 201 -10.77 2.59 9.60
N LEU A 202 -10.93 1.65 8.66
CA LEU A 202 -9.82 1.14 7.87
C LEU A 202 -9.30 2.24 6.93
N LEU A 203 -8.00 2.52 6.99
CA LEU A 203 -7.33 3.54 6.17
C LEU A 203 -6.58 2.90 5.00
N LEU A 204 -5.86 1.81 5.29
CA LEU A 204 -5.02 1.11 4.34
C LEU A 204 -5.03 -0.39 4.66
N ALA A 205 -5.01 -1.23 3.63
CA ALA A 205 -4.81 -2.66 3.77
C ALA A 205 -3.82 -3.14 2.69
N GLU A 206 -2.95 -4.07 3.06
CA GLU A 206 -2.01 -4.70 2.14
C GLU A 206 -1.92 -6.20 2.44
N GLN A 207 -2.00 -7.03 1.40
CA GLN A 207 -2.08 -8.49 1.59
C GLN A 207 -0.72 -9.07 1.94
N SER A 208 0.35 -8.54 1.36
CA SER A 208 1.70 -9.00 1.59
C SER A 208 2.72 -7.93 1.21
N PHE A 209 3.89 -8.00 1.81
CA PHE A 209 5.06 -7.21 1.43
C PHE A 209 6.19 -8.13 0.95
N ASN A 210 6.93 -7.68 -0.06
CA ASN A 210 8.20 -8.28 -0.44
C ASN A 210 9.34 -7.31 -0.07
N ASP A 211 9.97 -7.60 1.07
CA ASP A 211 11.12 -6.88 1.65
C ASP A 211 10.91 -5.36 1.76
N THR A 212 9.70 -4.98 2.20
CA THR A 212 9.28 -3.60 2.43
C THR A 212 8.21 -3.53 3.53
N PHE A 213 7.84 -2.33 3.98
CA PHE A 213 6.74 -2.11 4.91
C PHE A 213 6.08 -0.73 4.72
N VAL A 214 4.92 -0.52 5.36
CA VAL A 214 4.22 0.79 5.35
C VAL A 214 4.90 1.75 6.31
N GLU A 215 5.17 2.96 5.85
CA GLU A 215 5.82 4.03 6.63
C GLU A 215 5.03 5.34 6.53
N LEU A 216 4.87 6.03 7.67
CA LEU A 216 4.30 7.37 7.73
C LEU A 216 5.35 8.40 7.29
N LEU A 217 5.14 9.02 6.13
CA LEU A 217 6.06 10.03 5.59
C LEU A 217 5.75 11.45 6.08
N PHE A 218 4.47 11.75 6.33
CA PHE A 218 4.04 13.08 6.74
C PHE A 218 2.74 13.03 7.56
N ALA A 219 2.66 13.88 8.58
CA ALA A 219 1.46 14.16 9.37
C ALA A 219 1.34 15.67 9.62
N GLY A 220 0.37 16.33 9.00
CA GLY A 220 0.15 17.78 9.12
C GLY A 220 -1.05 18.28 8.31
N ASP A 221 -1.32 19.58 8.35
CA ASP A 221 -2.51 20.19 7.75
C ASP A 221 -2.19 20.80 6.38
N ILE A 222 -2.27 19.99 5.32
CA ILE A 222 -1.80 20.34 3.97
C ILE A 222 -2.69 21.43 3.35
N ASP A 223 -4.00 21.33 3.51
CA ASP A 223 -4.95 22.25 2.90
C ASP A 223 -5.53 23.31 3.85
N ASN A 224 -4.97 23.40 5.07
CA ASN A 224 -5.26 24.41 6.08
C ASN A 224 -6.74 24.37 6.53
N ASP A 225 -7.31 23.16 6.69
CA ASP A 225 -8.64 22.92 7.24
C ASP A 225 -8.63 22.77 8.78
N GLY A 226 -7.45 22.73 9.38
CA GLY A 226 -7.24 22.61 10.82
C GLY A 226 -7.18 21.17 11.35
N LYS A 227 -7.16 20.15 10.49
CA LYS A 227 -7.05 18.74 10.86
C LYS A 227 -5.76 18.13 10.30
N LEU A 228 -5.40 16.94 10.79
CA LEU A 228 -4.29 16.19 10.20
C LEU A 228 -4.68 15.61 8.85
N ASP A 229 -3.73 15.65 7.93
CA ASP A 229 -3.63 14.88 6.71
C ASP A 229 -2.42 13.95 6.80
N PHE A 230 -2.42 12.87 6.03
CA PHE A 230 -1.35 11.87 6.07
C PHE A 230 -0.80 11.55 4.68
N ILE A 231 0.50 11.27 4.64
CA ILE A 231 1.16 10.65 3.49
C ILE A 231 1.84 9.38 3.99
N PHE A 232 1.57 8.27 3.31
CA PHE A 232 2.21 6.99 3.59
C PHE A 232 3.04 6.52 2.39
N SER A 233 4.22 5.99 2.66
CA SER A 233 4.89 5.02 1.79
C SER A 233 4.22 3.66 2.02
N ALA A 234 3.83 2.98 0.96
CA ALA A 234 3.10 1.72 1.01
C ALA A 234 3.51 0.78 -0.12
N ASN A 235 4.83 0.69 -0.32
CA ASN A 235 5.43 -0.19 -1.32
C ASN A 235 5.02 -1.63 -1.04
N ARG A 236 4.70 -2.37 -2.10
CA ARG A 236 4.36 -3.80 -2.02
C ARG A 236 5.57 -4.69 -2.27
N HIS A 237 6.55 -4.15 -2.98
CA HIS A 237 7.78 -4.81 -3.39
C HIS A 237 8.98 -3.88 -3.23
N TYR A 238 10.17 -4.42 -3.00
CA TYR A 238 11.41 -3.64 -2.90
C TYR A 238 11.78 -2.90 -4.20
N GLU A 239 11.14 -3.24 -5.32
CA GLU A 239 11.28 -2.59 -6.63
C GLU A 239 10.07 -1.73 -7.01
N GLU A 240 9.29 -1.31 -6.02
CA GLU A 240 8.17 -0.39 -6.18
C GLU A 240 8.33 0.76 -5.20
N GLU A 241 8.02 1.98 -5.64
CA GLU A 241 7.78 3.10 -4.74
C GLU A 241 6.33 3.52 -4.89
N ARG A 242 5.59 3.46 -3.80
CA ARG A 242 4.17 3.72 -3.76
C ARG A 242 3.86 4.68 -2.63
N VAL A 243 3.27 5.81 -2.98
CA VAL A 243 2.91 6.87 -2.04
C VAL A 243 1.42 7.14 -2.12
N ILE A 244 0.78 7.26 -0.96
CA ILE A 244 -0.65 7.48 -0.82
C ILE A 244 -0.89 8.72 0.03
N LEU A 245 -1.67 9.65 -0.51
CA LEU A 245 -2.06 10.89 0.16
C LEU A 245 -3.52 10.81 0.62
N PHE A 246 -3.72 11.13 1.89
CA PHE A 246 -5.02 11.23 2.54
C PHE A 246 -5.27 12.67 3.00
N LEU A 247 -6.38 13.27 2.58
CA LEU A 247 -6.83 14.58 3.07
C LEU A 247 -8.09 14.42 3.92
N SER A 248 -8.09 15.08 5.06
CA SER A 248 -9.22 15.14 5.98
C SER A 248 -10.35 16.05 5.47
N SER A 249 -10.03 17.13 4.76
CA SER A 249 -11.02 18.04 4.16
C SER A 249 -11.87 17.39 3.06
N LYS A 250 -11.39 16.29 2.48
CA LYS A 250 -12.03 15.54 1.39
C LYS A 250 -12.79 14.31 1.87
N ALA A 251 -12.78 14.05 3.18
CA ALA A 251 -13.52 12.94 3.79
C ALA A 251 -15.02 13.05 3.48
N LYS A 252 -15.68 11.92 3.19
CA LYS A 252 -17.14 11.86 3.09
C LYS A 252 -17.76 11.92 4.49
N ASP A 253 -19.06 12.17 4.55
CA ASP A 253 -19.80 12.16 5.81
C ASP A 253 -19.61 10.84 6.56
N GLY A 254 -19.10 10.92 7.79
CA GLY A 254 -18.83 9.75 8.64
C GLY A 254 -17.45 9.10 8.44
N GLU A 255 -16.61 9.63 7.55
CA GLU A 255 -15.20 9.28 7.40
C GLU A 255 -14.32 10.36 8.06
N ALA A 256 -13.15 9.96 8.56
CA ALA A 256 -12.18 10.90 9.10
C ALA A 256 -11.26 11.49 8.02
N MET A 257 -11.01 10.70 6.96
CA MET A 257 -10.10 11.04 5.87
C MET A 257 -10.55 10.36 4.59
N LYS A 258 -10.18 10.96 3.46
CA LYS A 258 -10.30 10.35 2.13
C LYS A 258 -8.91 10.15 1.53
N ARG A 259 -8.68 8.99 0.93
CA ARG A 259 -7.57 8.77 -0.02
C ARG A 259 -7.82 9.65 -1.25
N VAL A 260 -6.99 10.63 -1.50
CA VAL A 260 -7.20 11.59 -2.60
C VAL A 260 -6.27 11.34 -3.79
N SER A 261 -5.08 10.81 -3.53
CA SER A 261 -4.11 10.52 -4.58
C SER A 261 -3.27 9.32 -4.19
N GLU A 262 -2.90 8.53 -5.19
CA GLU A 262 -1.92 7.45 -5.09
C GLU A 262 -1.05 7.48 -6.34
N ILE A 263 0.24 7.21 -6.16
CA ILE A 263 1.17 6.89 -7.23
C ILE A 263 1.90 5.61 -6.84
N ALA A 264 2.10 4.72 -7.81
CA ALA A 264 2.94 3.54 -7.69
C ALA A 264 3.88 3.50 -8.90
N VAL A 265 5.17 3.36 -8.66
CA VAL A 265 6.20 3.36 -9.69
C VAL A 265 7.07 2.12 -9.51
N GLY A 266 6.91 1.15 -10.41
CA GLY A 266 7.80 -0.01 -10.50
C GLY A 266 9.13 0.37 -11.15
N PHE A 267 10.20 -0.28 -10.71
CA PHE A 267 11.56 -0.11 -11.23
C PHE A 267 12.33 -1.43 -11.23
N ASP A 268 11.60 -2.53 -11.39
CA ASP A 268 12.12 -3.89 -11.54
C ASP A 268 12.99 -4.04 -12.78
N CYS A 269 13.91 -5.01 -12.72
CA CYS A 269 14.65 -5.51 -13.86
C CYS A 269 14.03 -6.84 -14.33
#